data_AF-A0A495QQT5-F1
#
_entry.id   AF-A0A495QQT5-F1
#
_cell.length_a   1.000
_cell.length_b   1.000
_cell.length_c   1.000
_cell.angle_alpha   90.00
_cell.angle_beta   90.00
_cell.angle_gamma   90.00
#
_symmetry.space_group_name_H-M   'P 1'
#
loop_
_entity.id
_entity.type
_entity.pdbx_description
1 polymer ?
#
loop_
_entity_poly.entity_id
_entity_poly.type
_entity_poly.pdbx_seq_one_letter_code
_entity_poly.pdbx_strand_id
1 'polypeptide(L)'
;MNHIGVAKSDTKESQLRTMARDMSESLAKVFRAHDNSNREDAIESLIEVDRRQFPTLDTDEVELASTAFVDALFAKDEIEFQQLTGGEIDATGLREADYSAALQKLRQRAVLIGADQQYAVEKVRAWRRHKVGGDYWTPFQQSQLYELRAALNDPEYPHKPRAGQSGPGPEAMRYALAFELHDMHTERHWLQGIRVMTPYFLRILSHHEEMG
;
A
#
# COMPACT_ATOMS: atom_id res chain seq x y z
N MET A 1 -3.05 -34.42 -28.49
CA MET A 1 -2.05 -33.39 -28.84
C MET A 1 -2.51 -32.07 -28.24
N ASN A 2 -1.93 -31.68 -27.10
CA ASN A 2 -2.40 -30.58 -26.24
C ASN A 2 -1.31 -29.52 -26.05
N HIS A 3 -0.58 -29.17 -27.12
CA HIS A 3 0.59 -28.27 -27.04
C HIS A 3 0.26 -26.78 -27.25
N ILE A 4 -0.97 -26.43 -27.66
CA ILE A 4 -1.34 -25.04 -27.95
C ILE A 4 -1.86 -24.30 -26.69
N GLY A 5 -2.42 -25.02 -25.71
CA GLY A 5 -2.94 -24.43 -24.47
C GLY A 5 -1.86 -24.04 -23.45
N VAL A 6 -0.79 -24.83 -23.36
CA VAL A 6 0.30 -24.62 -22.38
C VAL A 6 1.10 -23.34 -22.71
N ALA A 7 1.49 -23.16 -23.97
CA ALA A 7 2.27 -21.99 -24.39
C ALA A 7 1.52 -20.65 -24.21
N LYS A 8 0.19 -20.64 -24.38
CA LYS A 8 -0.64 -19.44 -24.14
C LYS A 8 -0.78 -19.12 -22.64
N SER A 9 -0.93 -20.14 -21.81
CA SER A 9 -0.98 -20.01 -20.35
C SER A 9 0.34 -19.46 -19.79
N ASP A 10 1.47 -20.01 -20.24
CA ASP A 10 2.80 -19.58 -19.81
C ASP A 10 3.10 -18.12 -20.22
N THR A 11 2.63 -17.72 -21.40
CA THR A 11 2.76 -16.34 -21.88
C THR A 11 1.92 -15.36 -21.04
N LYS A 12 0.68 -15.74 -20.71
CA LYS A 12 -0.23 -14.90 -19.90
C LYS A 12 0.27 -14.74 -18.46
N GLU A 13 0.70 -15.83 -17.82
CA GLU A 13 1.28 -15.79 -16.48
C GLU A 13 2.55 -14.92 -16.46
N SER A 14 3.40 -15.06 -17.48
CA SER A 14 4.59 -14.21 -17.60
C SER A 14 4.24 -12.74 -17.76
N GLN A 15 3.18 -12.40 -18.49
CA GLN A 15 2.71 -11.01 -18.64
C GLN A 15 2.22 -10.44 -17.30
N LEU A 16 1.39 -11.17 -16.56
CA LEU A 16 0.91 -10.72 -15.24
C LEU A 16 2.06 -10.54 -14.24
N ARG A 17 3.07 -11.41 -14.29
CA ARG A 17 4.27 -11.27 -13.46
C ARG A 17 5.07 -10.01 -13.80
N THR A 18 5.21 -9.68 -15.08
CA THR A 18 5.84 -8.43 -15.51
C THR A 18 5.03 -7.22 -15.03
N MET A 19 3.71 -7.21 -15.26
CA MET A 19 2.84 -6.13 -14.79
C MET A 19 2.87 -5.96 -13.26
N ALA A 20 2.84 -7.06 -12.51
CA ALA A 20 2.93 -7.04 -11.06
C ALA A 20 4.28 -6.44 -10.58
N ARG A 21 5.36 -6.72 -11.31
CA ARG A 21 6.66 -6.13 -11.05
C ARG A 21 6.64 -4.63 -11.34
N ASP A 22 6.08 -4.20 -12.47
CA ASP A 22 5.99 -2.78 -12.83
C ASP A 22 5.17 -1.99 -11.79
N MET A 23 4.08 -2.58 -11.28
CA MET A 23 3.32 -2.01 -10.16
C MET A 23 4.16 -1.94 -8.87
N SER A 24 5.00 -2.94 -8.60
CA SER A 24 5.91 -2.94 -7.45
C SER A 24 6.96 -1.84 -7.55
N GLU A 25 7.54 -1.65 -8.74
CA GLU A 25 8.49 -0.59 -9.04
C GLU A 25 7.84 0.79 -8.94
N SER A 26 6.60 0.92 -9.41
CA SER A 26 5.83 2.17 -9.31
C SER A 26 5.49 2.51 -7.86
N LEU A 27 5.06 1.53 -7.05
CA LEU A 27 4.86 1.75 -5.61
C LEU A 27 6.15 2.17 -4.90
N ALA A 28 7.30 1.56 -5.24
CA ALA A 28 8.58 1.98 -4.69
C ALA A 28 8.95 3.42 -5.10
N LYS A 29 8.58 3.87 -6.31
CA LYS A 29 8.75 5.27 -6.73
C LYS A 29 7.87 6.23 -5.91
N VAL A 30 6.65 5.84 -5.52
CA VAL A 30 5.79 6.66 -4.65
C VAL A 30 6.51 7.04 -3.37
N PHE A 31 7.03 6.06 -2.63
CA PHE A 31 7.68 6.30 -1.35
C PHE A 31 9.01 7.07 -1.52
N ARG A 32 9.79 6.76 -2.56
CA ARG A 32 11.02 7.52 -2.85
C ARG A 32 10.73 8.97 -3.25
N ALA A 33 9.68 9.22 -4.02
CA ALA A 33 9.27 10.57 -4.39
C ALA A 33 8.79 11.34 -3.16
N HIS A 34 8.02 10.69 -2.28
CA HIS A 34 7.60 11.23 -0.99
C HIS A 34 8.79 11.58 -0.09
N ASP A 35 9.76 10.69 0.09
CA ASP A 35 11.00 10.97 0.85
C ASP A 35 11.79 12.16 0.28
N ASN A 36 11.75 12.36 -1.03
CA ASN A 36 12.38 13.49 -1.73
C ASN A 36 11.49 14.74 -1.77
N SER A 37 10.37 14.76 -1.06
CA SER A 37 9.37 15.83 -1.06
C SER A 37 8.79 16.17 -2.45
N ASN A 38 8.86 15.24 -3.41
CA ASN A 38 8.27 15.40 -4.74
C ASN A 38 6.83 14.83 -4.76
N ARG A 39 5.87 15.70 -4.49
CA ARG A 39 4.44 15.32 -4.40
C ARG A 39 3.86 14.87 -5.75
N GLU A 40 4.22 15.53 -6.84
CA GLU A 40 3.64 15.26 -8.16
C GLU A 40 4.07 13.88 -8.68
N ASP A 41 5.37 13.57 -8.64
CA ASP A 41 5.89 12.25 -9.02
C ASP A 41 5.30 11.11 -8.17
N ALA A 42 5.05 11.38 -6.88
CA ALA A 42 4.42 10.41 -5.98
C ALA A 42 2.97 10.12 -6.39
N ILE A 43 2.21 11.15 -6.79
CA ILE A 43 0.83 11.01 -7.27
C ILE A 43 0.81 10.25 -8.60
N GLU A 44 1.62 10.67 -9.57
CA GLU A 44 1.69 10.00 -10.89
C GLU A 44 2.06 8.52 -10.77
N SER A 45 3.04 8.21 -9.92
CA SER A 45 3.46 6.83 -9.66
C SER A 45 2.35 6.00 -9.00
N LEU A 46 1.56 6.60 -8.11
CA LEU A 46 0.49 5.90 -7.43
C LEU A 46 -0.74 5.70 -8.35
N ILE A 47 -1.03 6.65 -9.23
CA ILE A 47 -2.06 6.52 -10.27
C ILE A 47 -1.79 5.26 -11.11
N GLU A 48 -0.54 5.02 -11.52
CA GLU A 48 -0.18 3.83 -12.28
C GLU A 48 -0.42 2.51 -11.51
N VAL A 49 -0.26 2.53 -10.18
CA VAL A 49 -0.59 1.38 -9.33
C VAL A 49 -2.11 1.23 -9.21
N ASP A 50 -2.81 2.30 -8.80
CA ASP A 50 -4.23 2.27 -8.48
C ASP A 50 -5.09 1.91 -9.71
N ARG A 51 -4.73 2.37 -10.92
CA ARG A 51 -5.40 2.00 -12.19
C ARG A 51 -5.51 0.48 -12.39
N ARG A 52 -4.50 -0.26 -11.93
CA ARG A 52 -4.41 -1.72 -12.09
C ARG A 52 -4.89 -2.47 -10.84
N GLN A 53 -4.73 -1.86 -9.67
CA GLN A 53 -5.18 -2.42 -8.41
C GLN A 53 -6.71 -2.39 -8.28
N PHE A 54 -7.35 -1.32 -8.78
CA PHE A 54 -8.79 -1.09 -8.72
C PHE A 54 -9.38 -0.85 -10.12
N PRO A 55 -9.49 -1.90 -10.97
CA PRO A 55 -9.87 -1.76 -12.38
C PRO A 55 -11.31 -1.29 -12.60
N THR A 56 -12.14 -1.28 -11.55
CA THR A 56 -13.53 -0.81 -11.61
C THR A 56 -13.66 0.70 -11.46
N LEU A 57 -12.63 1.38 -10.98
CA LEU A 57 -12.63 2.84 -10.84
C LEU A 57 -12.39 3.51 -12.19
N ASP A 58 -13.07 4.62 -12.42
CA ASP A 58 -12.77 5.45 -13.59
C ASP A 58 -11.48 6.28 -13.39
N THR A 59 -11.08 7.01 -14.43
CA THR A 59 -9.84 7.81 -14.38
C THR A 59 -9.87 8.89 -13.31
N ASP A 60 -11.00 9.56 -13.13
CA ASP A 60 -11.14 10.65 -12.15
C ASP A 60 -11.11 10.08 -10.72
N GLU A 61 -11.78 8.95 -10.49
CA GLU A 61 -11.78 8.24 -9.21
C GLU A 61 -10.38 7.75 -8.83
N VAL A 62 -9.62 7.21 -9.78
CA VAL A 62 -8.22 6.80 -9.53
C VAL A 62 -7.37 8.02 -9.17
N GLU A 63 -7.45 9.10 -9.94
CA GLU A 63 -6.69 10.33 -9.66
C GLU A 63 -7.00 10.88 -8.26
N LEU A 64 -8.27 10.93 -7.88
CA LEU A 64 -8.70 11.37 -6.56
C LEU A 64 -8.22 10.42 -5.45
N ALA A 65 -8.29 9.11 -5.66
CA ALA A 65 -7.89 8.10 -4.67
C ALA A 65 -6.38 8.11 -4.43
N SER A 66 -5.59 8.20 -5.50
CA SER A 66 -4.13 8.30 -5.44
C SER A 66 -3.70 9.61 -4.80
N THR A 67 -4.29 10.73 -5.23
CA THR A 67 -4.01 12.05 -4.64
C THR A 67 -4.31 12.06 -3.14
N ALA A 68 -5.44 11.47 -2.72
CA ALA A 68 -5.81 11.40 -1.31
C ALA A 68 -4.80 10.59 -0.47
N PHE A 69 -4.23 9.50 -1.00
CA PHE A 69 -3.17 8.78 -0.30
C PHE A 69 -1.90 9.62 -0.13
N VAL A 70 -1.43 10.23 -1.21
CA VAL A 70 -0.20 11.02 -1.20
C VAL A 70 -0.37 12.26 -0.31
N ASP A 71 -1.49 12.97 -0.41
CA ASP A 71 -1.80 14.08 0.49
C ASP A 71 -1.76 13.67 1.96
N ALA A 72 -2.18 12.45 2.29
CA ALA A 72 -2.10 11.95 3.65
C ALA A 72 -0.64 11.74 4.10
N LEU A 73 0.25 11.25 3.23
CA LEU A 73 1.69 11.12 3.52
C LEU A 73 2.30 12.49 3.82
N PHE A 74 2.04 13.49 2.97
CA PHE A 74 2.56 14.85 3.16
C PHE A 74 1.96 15.54 4.40
N ALA A 75 0.66 15.37 4.66
CA ALA A 75 0.04 15.88 5.88
C ALA A 75 0.62 15.24 7.14
N LYS A 76 0.99 13.96 7.08
CA LYS A 76 1.68 13.24 8.16
C LYS A 76 3.10 13.80 8.38
N ASP A 77 3.86 14.07 7.32
CA ASP A 77 5.20 14.64 7.44
C ASP A 77 5.20 16.07 7.99
N GLU A 78 4.21 16.90 7.64
CA GLU A 78 4.04 18.24 8.21
C GLU A 78 3.86 18.18 9.74
N ILE A 79 3.07 17.23 10.24
CA ILE A 79 2.91 17.00 11.68
C ILE A 79 4.25 16.60 12.32
N GLU A 80 4.98 15.68 11.69
CA GLU A 80 6.28 15.22 12.19
C GLU A 80 7.32 16.35 12.22
N PHE A 81 7.32 17.21 11.21
CA PHE A 81 8.21 18.37 11.12
C PHE A 81 7.94 19.38 12.25
N GLN A 82 6.68 19.63 12.59
CA GLN A 82 6.30 20.52 13.70
C GLN A 82 6.77 20.00 15.06
N GLN A 83 7.02 18.70 15.19
CA GLN A 83 7.52 18.07 16.42
C GLN A 83 9.04 17.87 16.42
N LEU A 84 9.75 18.37 15.40
CA LEU A 84 11.20 18.32 15.33
C LEU A 84 11.81 19.47 16.13
N THR A 85 12.43 19.16 17.27
CA THR A 85 13.09 20.14 18.14
C THR A 85 14.57 19.83 18.25
N GLY A 86 15.43 20.76 17.81
CA GLY A 86 16.89 20.57 17.91
C GLY A 86 17.45 19.42 17.07
N GLY A 87 16.72 18.98 16.03
CA GLY A 87 17.09 17.84 15.18
C GLY A 87 16.63 16.48 15.73
N GLU A 88 15.97 16.45 16.89
CA GLU A 88 15.36 15.25 17.46
C GLU A 88 13.83 15.35 17.44
N ILE A 89 13.16 14.21 17.28
CA ILE A 89 11.70 14.14 17.31
C ILE A 89 11.25 14.17 18.79
N ASP A 90 10.38 15.14 19.13
CA ASP A 90 9.65 15.10 20.40
C ASP A 90 8.59 13.99 20.35
N ALA A 91 8.96 12.81 20.87
CA ALA A 91 8.08 11.65 20.91
C ALA A 91 6.83 11.86 21.79
N THR A 92 6.87 12.78 22.77
CA THR A 92 5.71 13.09 23.61
C THR A 92 4.75 13.98 22.84
N GLY A 93 5.24 15.07 22.25
CA GLY A 93 4.46 15.95 21.39
C GLY A 93 3.83 15.20 20.21
N LEU A 94 4.60 14.31 19.55
CA LEU A 94 4.09 13.52 18.42
C LEU A 94 3.02 12.49 18.83
N ARG A 95 3.06 11.98 20.08
CA ARG A 95 2.02 11.08 20.60
C ARG A 95 0.68 11.79 20.73
N GLU A 96 0.69 13.06 21.08
CA GLU A 96 -0.48 13.91 21.32
C GLU A 96 -0.91 14.72 20.08
N ALA A 97 -0.06 14.78 19.05
CA ALA A 97 -0.30 15.54 17.84
C ALA A 97 -1.62 15.14 17.13
N ASP A 98 -2.22 16.12 16.48
CA ASP A 98 -3.45 15.94 15.73
C ASP A 98 -3.16 15.43 14.31
N TYR A 99 -3.59 14.20 14.03
CA TYR A 99 -3.47 13.57 12.71
C TYR A 99 -4.76 13.68 11.88
N SER A 100 -5.69 14.55 12.26
CA SER A 100 -7.00 14.68 11.60
C SER A 100 -6.89 14.97 10.11
N ALA A 101 -5.91 15.77 9.67
CA ALA A 101 -5.69 16.07 8.24
C ALA A 101 -5.34 14.79 7.45
N ALA A 102 -4.35 14.02 7.91
CA ALA A 102 -3.98 12.75 7.29
C ALA A 102 -5.14 11.74 7.34
N LEU A 103 -5.86 11.67 8.46
CA LEU A 103 -7.01 10.80 8.64
C LEU A 103 -8.14 11.11 7.65
N GLN A 104 -8.48 12.39 7.45
CA GLN A 104 -9.52 12.80 6.51
C GLN A 104 -9.19 12.40 5.07
N LYS A 105 -7.94 12.60 4.66
CA LYS A 105 -7.45 12.20 3.33
C LYS A 105 -7.48 10.68 3.13
N LEU A 106 -7.06 9.90 4.13
CA LEU A 106 -7.17 8.44 4.06
C LEU A 106 -8.62 7.94 4.07
N ARG A 107 -9.54 8.63 4.75
CA ARG A 107 -10.98 8.32 4.68
C ARG A 107 -11.55 8.59 3.29
N GLN A 108 -11.16 9.71 2.67
CA GLN A 108 -11.52 10.02 1.29
C GLN A 108 -11.06 8.89 0.35
N ARG A 109 -9.81 8.45 0.46
CA ARG A 109 -9.32 7.28 -0.29
C ARG A 109 -10.18 6.04 -0.02
N ALA A 110 -10.42 5.71 1.25
CA ALA A 110 -11.20 4.53 1.61
C ALA A 110 -12.59 4.53 0.98
N VAL A 111 -13.27 5.68 0.94
CA VAL A 111 -14.56 5.81 0.23
C VAL A 111 -14.39 5.52 -1.26
N LEU A 112 -13.43 6.18 -1.91
CA LEU A 112 -13.22 6.07 -3.37
C LEU A 112 -12.88 4.64 -3.79
N ILE A 113 -12.02 3.94 -3.06
CA ILE A 113 -11.61 2.57 -3.40
C ILE A 113 -12.58 1.50 -2.86
N GLY A 114 -13.61 1.88 -2.12
CA GLY A 114 -14.55 0.94 -1.48
C GLY A 114 -13.98 0.16 -0.29
N ALA A 115 -12.95 0.68 0.39
CA ALA A 115 -12.40 0.07 1.60
C ALA A 115 -13.19 0.47 2.86
N ASP A 116 -13.16 -0.40 3.87
CA ASP A 116 -13.68 -0.08 5.20
C ASP A 116 -12.95 1.15 5.77
N GLN A 117 -13.69 2.08 6.38
CA GLN A 117 -13.15 3.32 6.95
C GLN A 117 -12.13 3.09 8.08
N GLN A 118 -12.11 1.91 8.71
CA GLN A 118 -11.06 1.50 9.64
C GLN A 118 -9.68 1.42 8.98
N TYR A 119 -9.61 1.29 7.64
CA TYR A 119 -8.39 1.49 6.85
C TYR A 119 -7.61 2.73 7.30
N ALA A 120 -8.31 3.87 7.35
CA ALA A 120 -7.71 5.17 7.61
C ALA A 120 -7.26 5.29 9.08
N VAL A 121 -8.07 4.77 9.99
CA VAL A 121 -7.79 4.77 11.44
C VAL A 121 -6.53 3.94 11.74
N GLU A 122 -6.46 2.72 11.20
CA GLU A 122 -5.33 1.83 11.42
C GLU A 122 -4.07 2.34 10.71
N LYS A 123 -4.18 2.96 9.53
CA LYS A 123 -3.01 3.54 8.82
C LYS A 123 -2.39 4.68 9.62
N VAL A 124 -3.20 5.64 10.09
CA VAL A 124 -2.72 6.75 10.94
C VAL A 124 -2.13 6.23 12.24
N ARG A 125 -2.77 5.26 12.88
CA ARG A 125 -2.26 4.63 14.10
C ARG A 125 -0.89 3.98 13.85
N ALA A 126 -0.72 3.29 12.73
CA ALA A 126 0.55 2.71 12.35
C ALA A 126 1.63 3.78 12.15
N TRP A 127 1.37 4.82 11.35
CA TRP A 127 2.34 5.90 11.13
C TRP A 127 2.77 6.59 12.43
N ARG A 128 1.82 6.90 13.32
CA ARG A 128 2.15 7.48 14.63
C ARG A 128 3.06 6.55 15.43
N ARG A 129 2.68 5.26 15.55
CA ARG A 129 3.46 4.27 16.32
C ARG A 129 4.83 3.99 15.73
N HIS A 130 4.98 4.10 14.42
CA HIS A 130 6.26 3.94 13.74
C HIS A 130 7.26 4.99 14.22
N LYS A 131 6.80 6.24 14.37
CA LYS A 131 7.67 7.35 14.78
C LYS A 131 7.92 7.44 16.28
N VAL A 132 6.93 7.09 17.11
CA VAL A 132 7.07 7.18 18.58
C VAL A 132 7.58 5.89 19.24
N GLY A 133 7.94 4.86 18.45
CA GLY A 133 8.54 3.62 18.96
C GLY A 133 7.56 2.64 19.62
N GLY A 134 6.48 2.26 18.92
CA GLY A 134 5.51 1.26 19.38
C GLY A 134 5.20 0.18 18.33
N ASP A 135 4.24 -0.71 18.62
CA ASP A 135 3.76 -1.71 17.66
C ASP A 135 2.97 -1.06 16.52
N TYR A 136 3.69 -0.58 15.50
CA TYR A 136 3.12 -0.06 14.25
C TYR A 136 2.79 -1.18 13.26
N TRP A 137 3.46 -2.31 13.36
CA TRP A 137 3.34 -3.40 12.40
C TRP A 137 1.93 -4.00 12.41
N THR A 138 1.35 -4.28 13.58
CA THR A 138 -0.02 -4.80 13.68
C THR A 138 -1.06 -3.89 13.01
N PRO A 139 -1.17 -2.59 13.35
CA PRO A 139 -2.14 -1.70 12.68
C PRO A 139 -1.81 -1.48 11.20
N PHE A 140 -0.53 -1.50 10.80
CA PHE A 140 -0.14 -1.37 9.40
C PHE A 140 -0.69 -2.52 8.55
N GLN A 141 -0.53 -3.75 9.04
CA GLN A 141 -1.06 -4.94 8.40
C GLN A 141 -2.59 -4.96 8.34
N GLN A 142 -3.26 -4.53 9.42
CA GLN A 142 -4.73 -4.43 9.44
C GLN A 142 -5.24 -3.40 8.44
N SER A 143 -4.60 -2.23 8.39
CA SER A 143 -4.91 -1.24 7.37
C SER A 143 -4.75 -1.82 5.96
N GLN A 144 -3.65 -2.52 5.69
CA GLN A 144 -3.45 -3.12 4.37
C GLN A 144 -4.46 -4.21 4.04
N LEU A 145 -4.95 -4.95 5.04
CA LEU A 145 -6.00 -5.94 4.85
C LEU A 145 -7.29 -5.30 4.32
N TYR A 146 -7.70 -4.14 4.84
CA TYR A 146 -8.88 -3.43 4.33
C TYR A 146 -8.74 -2.99 2.87
N GLU A 147 -7.56 -2.46 2.50
CA GLU A 147 -7.28 -2.06 1.11
C GLU A 147 -7.25 -3.26 0.17
N LEU A 148 -6.66 -4.38 0.60
CA LEU A 148 -6.59 -5.60 -0.19
C LEU A 148 -7.97 -6.25 -0.38
N ARG A 149 -8.82 -6.25 0.66
CA ARG A 149 -10.21 -6.71 0.54
C ARG A 149 -10.99 -5.90 -0.49
N ALA A 150 -10.78 -4.58 -0.51
CA ALA A 150 -11.37 -3.72 -1.52
C ALA A 150 -10.83 -4.02 -2.92
N ALA A 151 -9.51 -4.16 -3.05
CA ALA A 151 -8.86 -4.49 -4.32
C ALA A 151 -9.27 -5.87 -4.87
N LEU A 152 -9.62 -6.82 -4.00
CA LEU A 152 -10.08 -8.16 -4.38
C LEU A 152 -11.61 -8.27 -4.40
N ASN A 153 -12.34 -7.20 -4.08
CA ASN A 153 -13.79 -7.25 -3.82
C ASN A 153 -14.22 -8.46 -2.96
N ASP A 154 -13.40 -8.80 -1.95
CA ASP A 154 -13.54 -9.98 -1.10
C ASP A 154 -13.45 -9.55 0.36
N PRO A 155 -14.58 -9.28 1.03
CA PRO A 155 -14.57 -8.82 2.42
C PRO A 155 -14.09 -9.88 3.42
N GLU A 156 -14.04 -11.15 3.03
CA GLU A 156 -13.70 -12.28 3.88
C GLU A 156 -12.24 -12.75 3.75
N TYR A 157 -11.49 -12.26 2.75
CA TYR A 157 -10.04 -12.45 2.63
C TYR A 157 -9.35 -12.19 4.00
N PRO A 158 -8.38 -13.02 4.47
CA PRO A 158 -7.46 -13.89 3.71
C PRO A 158 -7.80 -15.38 3.57
N HIS A 159 -9.04 -15.83 3.88
CA HIS A 159 -9.50 -17.22 3.67
C HIS A 159 -8.50 -18.33 4.08
N LYS A 160 -8.08 -18.34 5.35
CA LYS A 160 -7.09 -19.33 5.82
C LYS A 160 -7.72 -20.72 6.00
N PRO A 161 -7.15 -21.78 5.38
CA PRO A 161 -7.81 -23.09 5.29
C PRO A 161 -7.81 -23.92 6.59
N ARG A 162 -7.08 -23.51 7.64
CA ARG A 162 -6.89 -24.28 8.89
C ARG A 162 -6.77 -23.35 10.11
N ALA A 163 -6.52 -23.93 11.29
CA ALA A 163 -6.26 -23.21 12.54
C ALA A 163 -5.24 -22.05 12.36
N GLY A 164 -5.41 -20.96 13.12
CA GLY A 164 -4.60 -19.74 12.95
C GLY A 164 -5.21 -18.69 12.01
N GLN A 165 -6.54 -18.58 12.02
CA GLN A 165 -7.30 -17.66 11.15
C GLN A 165 -7.11 -16.17 11.51
N SER A 166 -6.53 -15.85 12.68
CA SER A 166 -6.39 -14.47 13.17
C SER A 166 -5.33 -13.61 12.46
N GLY A 167 -4.40 -14.21 11.71
CA GLY A 167 -3.34 -13.43 11.04
C GLY A 167 -3.79 -12.83 9.70
N PRO A 168 -3.14 -11.75 9.22
CA PRO A 168 -3.62 -10.89 8.13
C PRO A 168 -3.41 -11.44 6.70
N GLY A 169 -2.97 -12.70 6.57
CA GLY A 169 -2.63 -13.29 5.27
C GLY A 169 -1.22 -12.92 4.78
N PRO A 170 -0.70 -13.61 3.76
CA PRO A 170 0.66 -13.41 3.29
C PRO A 170 0.82 -12.09 2.53
N GLU A 171 -0.21 -11.58 1.85
CA GLU A 171 -0.16 -10.33 1.11
C GLU A 171 0.06 -9.11 2.03
N ALA A 172 -0.71 -8.98 3.13
CA ALA A 172 -0.48 -7.91 4.10
C ALA A 172 0.90 -7.99 4.78
N MET A 173 1.42 -9.21 5.00
CA MET A 173 2.78 -9.41 5.51
C MET A 173 3.86 -8.97 4.51
N ARG A 174 3.66 -9.23 3.22
CA ARG A 174 4.58 -8.76 2.17
C ARG A 174 4.61 -7.24 2.10
N TYR A 175 3.45 -6.60 2.17
CA TYR A 175 3.36 -5.14 2.17
C TYR A 175 4.12 -4.52 3.35
N ALA A 176 3.90 -5.06 4.56
CA ALA A 176 4.61 -4.61 5.74
C ALA A 176 6.14 -4.83 5.62
N LEU A 177 6.59 -6.00 5.12
CA LEU A 177 8.02 -6.24 4.89
C LEU A 177 8.62 -5.32 3.83
N ALA A 178 7.89 -5.00 2.76
CA ALA A 178 8.36 -4.07 1.75
C ALA A 178 8.55 -2.66 2.30
N PHE A 179 7.70 -2.24 3.24
CA PHE A 179 7.84 -0.98 3.96
C PHE A 179 9.11 -0.96 4.84
N GLU A 180 9.40 -2.03 5.58
CA GLU A 180 10.68 -2.14 6.34
C GLU A 180 11.90 -2.02 5.43
N LEU A 181 11.83 -2.70 4.28
CA LEU A 181 12.92 -2.69 3.31
C LEU A 181 13.09 -1.31 2.65
N HIS A 182 12.01 -0.53 2.55
CA HIS A 182 12.07 0.85 2.08
C HIS A 182 12.90 1.73 3.04
N ASP A 183 12.60 1.64 4.33
CA ASP A 183 13.21 2.47 5.40
C ASP A 183 14.70 2.18 5.63
N MET A 184 15.24 1.12 5.02
CA MET A 184 16.68 0.87 5.00
C MET A 184 17.46 1.80 4.05
N HIS A 185 16.77 2.57 3.19
CA HIS A 185 17.33 3.57 2.26
C HIS A 185 18.55 3.11 1.45
N THR A 186 18.57 1.85 1.00
CA THR A 186 19.59 1.37 0.05
C THR A 186 18.99 0.67 -1.15
N GLU A 187 19.64 0.81 -2.30
CA GLU A 187 19.24 0.16 -3.55
C GLU A 187 19.03 -1.35 -3.38
N ARG A 188 19.90 -2.00 -2.59
CA ARG A 188 19.77 -3.43 -2.28
C ARG A 188 18.46 -3.77 -1.58
N HIS A 189 18.02 -2.96 -0.60
CA HIS A 189 16.78 -3.22 0.12
C HIS A 189 15.55 -2.79 -0.70
N TRP A 190 15.64 -1.71 -1.47
CA TRP A 190 14.58 -1.33 -2.40
C TRP A 190 14.29 -2.42 -3.44
N LEU A 191 15.33 -3.01 -4.04
CA LEU A 191 15.19 -4.15 -4.94
C LEU A 191 14.62 -5.40 -4.24
N GLN A 192 14.89 -5.59 -2.94
CA GLN A 192 14.23 -6.64 -2.16
C GLN A 192 12.75 -6.32 -1.94
N GLY A 193 12.40 -5.07 -1.61
CA GLY A 193 11.02 -4.61 -1.46
C GLY A 193 10.19 -4.85 -2.72
N ILE A 194 10.74 -4.50 -3.88
CA ILE A 194 10.12 -4.79 -5.20
C ILE A 194 9.85 -6.30 -5.36
N ARG A 195 10.83 -7.15 -5.06
CA ARG A 195 10.66 -8.61 -5.16
C ARG A 195 9.62 -9.16 -4.19
N VAL A 196 9.53 -8.58 -2.99
CA VAL A 196 8.53 -8.94 -1.97
C VAL A 196 7.12 -8.49 -2.38
N MET A 197 7.00 -7.34 -3.07
CA MET A 197 5.72 -6.80 -3.53
C MET A 197 5.18 -7.43 -4.80
N THR A 198 6.04 -7.98 -5.66
CA THR A 198 5.57 -8.58 -6.92
C THR A 198 4.50 -9.67 -6.70
N PRO A 199 4.63 -10.62 -5.76
CA PRO A 199 3.55 -11.58 -5.48
C PRO A 199 2.27 -10.94 -4.91
N TYR A 200 2.37 -9.79 -4.22
CA TYR A 200 1.21 -9.05 -3.72
C TYR A 200 0.35 -8.55 -4.90
N PHE A 201 0.98 -7.86 -5.86
CA PHE A 201 0.26 -7.36 -7.03
C PHE A 201 -0.15 -8.47 -7.99
N LEU A 202 0.66 -9.53 -8.11
CA LEU A 202 0.29 -10.70 -8.91
C LEU A 202 -1.01 -11.32 -8.41
N ARG A 203 -1.21 -11.42 -7.08
CA ARG A 203 -2.45 -11.94 -6.51
C ARG A 203 -3.68 -11.12 -6.94
N ILE A 204 -3.56 -9.79 -6.92
CA ILE A 204 -4.61 -8.86 -7.32
C ILE A 204 -4.90 -8.99 -8.82
N LEU A 205 -3.86 -8.93 -9.66
CA LEU A 205 -3.99 -9.04 -11.10
C LEU A 205 -4.59 -10.40 -11.53
N SER A 206 -4.12 -11.49 -10.94
CA SER A 206 -4.68 -12.82 -11.21
C SER A 206 -6.15 -12.93 -10.80
N HIS A 207 -6.55 -12.28 -9.70
CA HIS A 207 -7.97 -12.25 -9.29
C HIS A 207 -8.83 -11.52 -10.33
N HIS A 208 -8.38 -10.34 -10.79
CA HIS A 208 -9.11 -9.57 -11.80
C HIS A 208 -9.26 -10.32 -13.12
N GLU A 209 -8.22 -11.05 -13.52
CA GLU A 209 -8.24 -11.90 -14.72
C GLU A 209 -9.13 -13.15 -14.60
N GLU A 210 -9.39 -13.63 -13.38
CA GLU A 210 -10.29 -14.76 -13.13
C GLU A 210 -11.77 -14.32 -13.07
N MET A 211 -12.01 -13.06 -12.68
CA MET A 211 -13.35 -12.48 -12.51
C MET A 211 -13.87 -11.72 -13.74
N GLY A 212 -12.98 -11.29 -14.64
CA GLY A 212 -13.30 -10.66 -15.93
C GLY A 212 -13.49 -11.64 -17.06
#